data_AF-A0A401W1X4-F1
#
_entry.id   AF-A0A401W1X4-F1
#
_cell.length_a   1.000
_cell.length_b   1.000
_cell.length_c   1.000
_cell.angle_alpha   90.00
_cell.angle_beta   90.00
_cell.angle_gamma   90.00
#
_symmetry.space_group_name_H-M   'P 1'
#
loop_
_entity.id
_entity.type
_entity.pdbx_description
1 polymer ?
#
loop_
_entity_poly.entity_id
_entity_poly.type
_entity_poly.pdbx_seq_one_letter_code
_entity_poly.pdbx_strand_id
1 'polypeptide(L)'
;MLVSALASALLAAATGARPELVVWLAVVPVAVLLAVVDWRVRRLPDVLTLPLAGGVVLLLGFVALGGGGVGAWGGALLGGVGLAGFYFVLYVVNPAGMGLGDVKLAIGLGVTLGWYGWAILITGAFLGLLLGALYGCGLLLRRARGPEARNDGPEPAMPYGPFMIVGALLGVLLGAAAAP
;
A
#
# COMPACT_ATOMS: atom_id res chain seq x y z
N MET A 1 4.71 -14.64 -8.87
CA MET A 1 3.63 -15.65 -8.96
C MET A 1 3.38 -16.35 -7.63
N LEU A 2 4.38 -17.00 -6.99
CA LEU A 2 4.22 -17.57 -5.64
C LEU A 2 3.74 -16.56 -4.58
N VAL A 3 4.34 -15.36 -4.54
CA VAL A 3 3.96 -14.31 -3.58
C VAL A 3 2.51 -13.84 -3.77
N SER A 4 2.10 -13.62 -5.02
CA SER A 4 0.73 -13.24 -5.35
C SER A 4 -0.27 -14.34 -4.96
N ALA A 5 0.06 -15.61 -5.26
CA ALA A 5 -0.80 -16.73 -4.91
C ALA A 5 -0.95 -16.90 -3.39
N LEU A 6 0.14 -16.76 -2.63
CA LEU A 6 0.10 -16.81 -1.16
C LEU A 6 -0.69 -15.64 -0.58
N ALA A 7 -0.48 -14.41 -1.07
CA ALA A 7 -1.23 -13.23 -0.63
C ALA A 7 -2.73 -13.37 -0.94
N SER A 8 -3.08 -13.86 -2.14
CA SER A 8 -4.46 -14.16 -2.52
C SER A 8 -5.08 -15.25 -1.65
N ALA A 9 -4.35 -16.31 -1.33
CA ALA A 9 -4.84 -17.38 -0.46
C ALA A 9 -5.07 -16.91 0.98
N LEU A 10 -4.17 -16.09 1.53
CA LEU A 10 -4.31 -15.49 2.86
C LEU A 10 -5.52 -14.55 2.92
N LEU A 11 -5.72 -13.70 1.91
CA LEU A 11 -6.90 -12.86 1.83
C LEU A 11 -8.18 -13.69 1.67
N ALA A 12 -8.19 -14.73 0.83
CA ALA A 12 -9.34 -15.63 0.74
C ALA A 12 -9.69 -16.28 2.08
N ALA A 13 -8.68 -16.73 2.84
CA ALA A 13 -8.87 -17.30 4.16
C ALA A 13 -9.39 -16.27 5.19
N ALA A 14 -8.91 -15.03 5.15
CA ALA A 14 -9.30 -13.99 6.10
C ALA A 14 -10.64 -13.32 5.77
N THR A 15 -10.97 -13.15 4.49
CA THR A 15 -12.19 -12.42 4.06
C THR A 15 -13.41 -13.33 3.97
N GLY A 16 -13.24 -14.63 3.78
CA GLY A 16 -14.34 -15.58 3.59
C GLY A 16 -15.12 -15.34 2.29
N ALA A 17 -16.37 -15.81 2.22
CA ALA A 17 -17.22 -15.72 1.02
C ALA A 17 -17.81 -14.31 0.76
N ARG A 18 -17.20 -13.27 1.32
CA ARG A 18 -17.68 -11.88 1.20
C ARG A 18 -17.41 -11.31 -0.21
N PRO A 19 -18.28 -10.44 -0.74
CA PRO A 19 -18.15 -9.90 -2.10
C PRO A 19 -16.87 -9.07 -2.31
N GLU A 20 -16.29 -8.48 -1.26
CA GLU A 20 -15.01 -7.77 -1.36
C GLU A 20 -13.83 -8.66 -1.74
N LEU A 21 -13.94 -9.97 -1.54
CA LEU A 21 -12.88 -10.91 -1.90
C LEU A 21 -12.53 -10.83 -3.39
N VAL A 22 -13.52 -10.63 -4.25
CA VAL A 22 -13.31 -10.48 -5.70
C VAL A 22 -12.41 -9.28 -5.99
N VAL A 23 -12.59 -8.19 -5.24
CA VAL A 23 -11.78 -6.98 -5.34
C VAL A 23 -10.35 -7.28 -4.89
N TRP A 24 -10.17 -7.96 -3.76
CA TRP A 24 -8.84 -8.34 -3.27
C TRP A 24 -8.08 -9.24 -4.23
N LEU A 25 -8.74 -10.25 -4.79
CA LEU A 25 -8.12 -11.18 -5.74
C LEU A 25 -7.71 -10.49 -7.04
N ALA A 26 -8.46 -9.47 -7.49
CA ALA A 26 -8.09 -8.67 -8.66
C ALA A 26 -6.91 -7.71 -8.37
N VAL A 27 -6.86 -7.13 -7.17
CA VAL A 27 -5.89 -6.09 -6.80
C VAL A 27 -4.53 -6.67 -6.40
N VAL A 28 -4.48 -7.80 -5.69
CA VAL A 28 -3.23 -8.45 -5.23
C VAL A 28 -2.21 -8.69 -6.35
N PRO A 29 -2.52 -9.31 -7.49
CA PRO A 29 -1.52 -9.57 -8.52
C PRO A 29 -0.93 -8.27 -9.09
N VAL A 30 -1.75 -7.22 -9.22
CA VAL A 30 -1.30 -5.90 -9.71
C VAL A 30 -0.46 -5.18 -8.64
N ALA A 31 -0.86 -5.25 -7.37
CA ALA A 31 -0.07 -4.71 -6.26
C ALA A 31 1.30 -5.39 -6.15
N VAL A 32 1.36 -6.72 -6.23
CA VAL A 32 2.64 -7.46 -6.23
C VAL A 32 3.48 -7.11 -7.45
N LEU A 33 2.87 -6.94 -8.63
CA LEU A 33 3.59 -6.49 -9.82
C LEU A 33 4.19 -5.09 -9.62
N LEU A 34 3.41 -4.15 -9.08
CA LEU A 34 3.87 -2.80 -8.75
C LEU A 34 5.01 -2.82 -7.72
N ALA A 35 4.93 -3.65 -6.68
CA ALA A 35 6.03 -3.82 -5.71
C ALA A 35 7.32 -4.33 -6.39
N VAL A 36 7.22 -5.30 -7.29
CA VAL A 36 8.38 -5.85 -8.00
C VAL A 36 8.95 -4.83 -8.98
N VAL A 37 8.10 -4.08 -9.68
CA VAL A 37 8.52 -3.02 -10.61
C VAL A 37 9.19 -1.88 -9.84
N ASP A 38 8.61 -1.45 -8.71
CA ASP A 38 9.21 -0.42 -7.86
C ASP A 38 10.57 -0.87 -7.32
N TRP A 39 10.69 -2.12 -6.86
CA TRP A 39 11.96 -2.69 -6.42
C TRP A 39 13.03 -2.73 -7.53
N ARG A 40 12.64 -3.05 -8.76
CA ARG A 40 13.58 -3.21 -9.88
C ARG A 40 13.95 -1.90 -10.58
N VAL A 41 12.99 -0.99 -10.72
CA VAL A 41 13.11 0.20 -11.57
C VAL A 41 13.17 1.48 -10.74
N ARG A 42 12.83 1.42 -9.44
CA ARG A 42 12.78 2.57 -8.51
C ARG A 42 11.97 3.75 -9.07
N ARG A 43 10.99 3.42 -9.91
CA ARG A 43 10.07 4.34 -10.58
C ARG A 43 8.74 3.62 -10.68
N LEU A 44 7.76 4.09 -9.94
CA LEU A 44 6.38 3.67 -10.06
C LEU A 44 5.77 4.27 -11.33
N PRO A 45 5.37 3.46 -12.33
CA PRO A 45 4.71 3.97 -13.52
C PRO A 45 3.31 4.46 -13.16
N ASP A 46 3.08 5.76 -13.35
CA ASP A 46 1.77 6.40 -13.15
C ASP A 46 0.64 5.72 -13.95
N VAL A 47 1.01 5.13 -15.08
CA VAL A 47 0.11 4.41 -16.00
C VAL A 47 -0.54 3.19 -15.33
N LEU A 48 0.05 2.64 -14.26
CA LEU A 48 -0.47 1.46 -13.56
C LEU A 48 -1.08 1.78 -12.19
N THR A 49 -0.58 2.80 -11.50
CA THR A 49 -1.07 3.16 -10.16
C THR A 49 -2.45 3.84 -10.21
N LEU A 50 -2.69 4.69 -11.21
CA LEU A 50 -3.99 5.35 -11.42
C LEU A 50 -5.13 4.37 -11.73
N PRO A 51 -4.99 3.43 -12.70
CA PRO A 51 -6.05 2.45 -12.96
C PRO A 51 -6.24 1.49 -11.79
N LEU A 52 -5.21 1.21 -10.98
CA LEU A 52 -5.39 0.43 -9.74
C LEU A 52 -6.24 1.21 -8.73
N ALA A 53 -5.92 2.47 -8.46
CA ALA A 53 -6.69 3.30 -7.53
C ALA A 53 -8.14 3.48 -8.01
N GLY A 54 -8.34 3.78 -9.30
CA GLY A 54 -9.67 3.87 -9.90
C GLY A 54 -10.44 2.55 -9.86
N GLY A 55 -9.77 1.44 -10.19
CA GLY A 55 -10.35 0.10 -10.15
C GLY A 55 -10.81 -0.30 -8.75
N VAL A 56 -9.99 -0.03 -7.72
CA VAL A 56 -10.35 -0.28 -6.31
C VAL A 56 -11.59 0.52 -5.91
N VAL A 57 -11.62 1.82 -6.22
CA VAL A 57 -12.76 2.70 -5.88
C VAL A 57 -14.05 2.23 -6.57
N LEU A 58 -13.97 1.90 -7.86
CA LEU A 58 -15.12 1.44 -8.64
C LEU A 58 -15.62 0.09 -8.14
N LEU A 59 -14.73 -0.90 -7.97
CA LEU A 59 -15.09 -2.24 -7.53
C LEU A 59 -15.69 -2.24 -6.12
N LEU A 60 -15.10 -1.49 -5.18
CA LEU A 60 -15.68 -1.32 -3.84
C LEU A 60 -16.98 -0.53 -3.87
N GLY A 61 -17.13 0.43 -4.79
CA GLY A 61 -18.39 1.12 -5.04
C GLY A 61 -19.51 0.17 -5.49
N PHE A 62 -19.19 -0.76 -6.41
CA PHE A 62 -20.12 -1.81 -6.82
C PHE A 62 -20.51 -2.75 -5.67
N VAL A 63 -19.56 -3.12 -4.81
CA VAL A 63 -19.85 -3.94 -3.61
C VAL A 63 -20.74 -3.18 -2.62
N ALA A 64 -20.49 -1.90 -2.41
CA ALA A 64 -21.30 -1.05 -1.52
C ALA A 64 -22.74 -0.91 -2.04
N LEU A 65 -22.92 -0.73 -3.35
CA LEU A 65 -24.25 -0.68 -3.98
C LEU A 65 -25.00 -2.01 -3.89
N GLY A 66 -24.26 -3.13 -3.90
CA GLY A 66 -24.81 -4.47 -3.72
C GLY A 66 -25.24 -4.80 -2.28
N GLY A 67 -24.93 -3.93 -1.30
CA GLY A 67 -25.35 -4.10 0.10
C GLY A 67 -24.75 -5.28 0.85
N GLY A 68 -23.78 -5.99 0.26
CA GLY A 68 -23.19 -7.22 0.82
C GLY A 68 -21.85 -7.04 1.51
N GLY A 69 -21.32 -5.81 1.55
CA GLY A 69 -20.01 -5.53 2.13
C GLY A 69 -20.06 -5.08 3.58
N VAL A 70 -19.01 -5.39 4.34
CA VAL A 70 -18.84 -4.96 5.74
C VAL A 70 -18.29 -3.54 5.85
N GLY A 71 -17.75 -2.99 4.77
CA GLY A 71 -17.09 -1.70 4.76
C GLY A 71 -17.95 -0.55 4.28
N ALA A 72 -17.58 0.66 4.72
CA ALA A 72 -18.27 1.88 4.35
C ALA A 72 -17.55 2.56 3.17
N TRP A 73 -18.25 2.76 2.05
CA TRP A 73 -17.69 3.43 0.88
C TRP A 73 -17.17 4.85 1.19
N GLY A 74 -17.88 5.60 2.04
CA GLY A 74 -17.42 6.90 2.52
C GLY A 74 -16.12 6.81 3.33
N GLY A 75 -15.96 5.77 4.16
CA GLY A 75 -14.74 5.50 4.91
C GLY A 75 -13.57 5.13 4.01
N ALA A 76 -13.83 4.37 2.94
CA ALA A 76 -12.85 4.05 1.92
C ALA A 76 -12.35 5.31 1.19
N LEU A 77 -13.25 6.17 0.72
CA LEU A 77 -12.85 7.42 0.06
C LEU A 77 -12.05 8.35 0.99
N LEU A 78 -12.52 8.54 2.23
CA LEU A 78 -11.81 9.34 3.24
C LEU A 78 -10.45 8.73 3.56
N GLY A 79 -10.35 7.40 3.59
CA GLY A 79 -9.09 6.71 3.81
C GLY A 79 -8.10 6.90 2.67
N GLY A 80 -8.57 6.85 1.43
CA GLY A 80 -7.79 7.18 0.24
C GLY A 80 -7.22 8.58 0.30
N VAL A 81 -8.08 9.57 0.58
CA VAL A 81 -7.68 10.98 0.69
C VAL A 81 -6.74 11.20 1.88
N GLY A 82 -7.03 10.59 3.03
CA GLY A 82 -6.23 10.73 4.24
C GLY A 82 -4.82 10.17 4.07
N LEU A 83 -4.68 8.96 3.52
CA LEU A 83 -3.38 8.35 3.31
C LEU A 83 -2.60 9.07 2.20
N ALA A 84 -3.27 9.44 1.10
CA ALA A 84 -2.64 10.24 0.05
C ALA A 84 -2.18 11.61 0.54
N GLY A 85 -3.00 12.30 1.33
CA GLY A 85 -2.63 13.58 1.95
C GLY A 85 -1.42 13.45 2.86
N PHE A 86 -1.36 12.39 3.68
CA PHE A 86 -0.21 12.11 4.53
C PHE A 86 1.08 11.89 3.72
N TYR A 87 1.03 11.03 2.70
CA TYR A 87 2.19 10.79 1.82
C TYR A 87 2.55 12.02 0.98
N PHE A 88 1.58 12.84 0.60
CA PHE A 88 1.82 14.11 -0.09
C PHE A 88 2.56 15.12 0.80
N VAL A 89 2.19 15.22 2.09
CA VAL A 89 2.94 16.04 3.05
C VAL A 89 4.37 15.55 3.18
N LEU A 90 4.59 14.23 3.29
CA LEU A 90 5.94 13.65 3.32
C LEU A 90 6.73 13.98 2.06
N TYR A 91 6.09 13.91 0.89
CA TYR A 91 6.70 14.28 -0.39
C TYR A 91 7.08 15.77 -0.43
N VAL A 92 6.24 16.68 0.06
CA VAL A 92 6.54 18.11 0.10
C VAL A 92 7.67 18.43 1.08
N VAL A 93 7.72 17.74 2.22
CA VAL A 93 8.78 17.92 3.22
C VAL A 93 10.11 17.32 2.75
N ASN A 94 10.08 16.18 2.07
CA ASN A 94 11.27 15.50 1.56
C ASN A 94 11.08 14.99 0.11
N PRO A 95 11.14 15.90 -0.88
CA PRO A 95 10.94 15.55 -2.28
C PRO A 95 12.10 14.76 -2.88
N ALA A 96 13.28 14.78 -2.24
CA ALA A 96 14.43 13.98 -2.66
C ALA A 96 14.30 12.50 -2.25
N GLY A 97 13.59 12.23 -1.15
CA GLY A 97 13.44 10.89 -0.59
C GLY A 97 12.26 10.08 -1.13
N MET A 98 11.23 10.72 -1.68
CA MET A 98 9.96 10.09 -2.05
C MET A 98 9.47 10.55 -3.43
N GLY A 99 8.88 9.63 -4.20
CA GLY A 99 8.33 9.95 -5.52
C GLY A 99 6.84 10.24 -5.48
N LEU A 100 6.34 11.04 -6.44
CA LEU A 100 4.89 11.25 -6.64
C LEU A 100 4.11 9.94 -6.88
N GLY A 101 4.79 8.89 -7.35
CA GLY A 101 4.19 7.56 -7.52
C GLY A 101 3.74 6.94 -6.19
N ASP A 102 4.46 7.19 -5.10
CA ASP A 102 4.12 6.68 -3.76
C ASP A 102 2.81 7.29 -3.26
N VAL A 103 2.61 8.58 -3.49
CA VAL A 103 1.37 9.30 -3.13
C VAL A 103 0.16 8.69 -3.84
N LYS A 104 0.29 8.36 -5.13
CA LYS A 104 -0.79 7.74 -5.92
C LYS A 104 -1.08 6.33 -5.48
N LEU A 105 -0.05 5.56 -5.16
CA LEU A 105 -0.20 4.24 -4.58
C LEU A 105 -0.90 4.32 -3.21
N ALA A 106 -0.60 5.35 -2.42
CA ALA A 106 -1.27 5.64 -1.15
C ALA A 106 -2.78 5.91 -1.31
N ILE A 107 -3.23 6.46 -2.44
CA ILE A 107 -4.68 6.61 -2.72
C ILE A 107 -5.32 5.22 -2.75
N GLY A 108 -4.79 4.32 -3.60
CA GLY A 108 -5.32 2.96 -3.71
C GLY A 108 -5.31 2.23 -2.37
N LEU A 109 -4.17 2.22 -1.68
CA LEU A 109 -4.04 1.56 -0.38
C LEU A 109 -4.93 2.18 0.69
N GLY A 110 -5.05 3.50 0.72
CA GLY A 110 -5.91 4.21 1.66
C GLY A 110 -7.38 3.87 1.46
N VAL A 111 -7.81 3.71 0.20
CA VAL A 111 -9.17 3.23 -0.11
C VAL A 111 -9.37 1.80 0.37
N THR A 112 -8.41 0.92 0.13
CA THR A 112 -8.50 -0.48 0.58
C THR A 112 -8.58 -0.62 2.10
N LEU A 113 -7.77 0.16 2.82
CA LEU A 113 -7.73 0.11 4.28
C LEU A 113 -8.92 0.85 4.90
N GLY A 114 -9.29 1.99 4.34
CA GLY A 114 -10.41 2.80 4.79
C GLY A 114 -11.75 2.09 4.66
N TRP A 115 -11.86 1.11 3.74
CA TRP A 115 -13.02 0.23 3.64
C TRP A 115 -13.35 -0.46 4.97
N TYR A 116 -12.33 -0.99 5.66
CA TYR A 116 -12.52 -1.65 6.95
C TYR A 116 -12.53 -0.68 8.15
N GLY A 117 -12.24 0.60 7.90
CA GLY A 117 -12.33 1.67 8.90
C GLY A 117 -10.98 2.28 9.30
N TRP A 118 -11.07 3.33 10.12
CA TRP A 118 -9.93 4.18 10.48
C TRP A 118 -8.85 3.46 11.29
N ALA A 119 -9.23 2.55 12.19
CA ALA A 119 -8.26 1.80 12.99
C ALA A 119 -7.31 1.02 12.08
N ILE A 120 -7.86 0.32 11.08
CA ILE A 120 -7.10 -0.52 10.15
C ILE A 120 -6.29 0.32 9.18
N LEU A 121 -6.80 1.48 8.76
CA LEU A 121 -6.02 2.46 8.02
C LEU A 121 -4.80 2.92 8.79
N ILE A 122 -4.96 3.33 10.04
CA ILE A 122 -3.86 3.80 10.87
C ILE A 122 -2.86 2.66 11.12
N THR A 123 -3.34 1.46 11.45
CA THR A 123 -2.46 0.31 11.67
C THR A 123 -1.70 -0.09 10.41
N GLY A 124 -2.36 -0.17 9.25
CA GLY A 124 -1.71 -0.52 7.99
C GLY A 124 -0.70 0.54 7.53
N ALA A 125 -1.06 1.83 7.67
CA ALA A 125 -0.16 2.95 7.40
C ALA A 125 1.06 2.93 8.33
N PHE A 126 0.84 2.72 9.62
CA PHE A 126 1.89 2.63 10.63
C PHE A 126 2.82 1.46 10.36
N LEU A 127 2.31 0.27 10.03
CA LEU A 127 3.12 -0.88 9.66
C LEU A 127 3.97 -0.61 8.41
N GLY A 128 3.39 0.01 7.38
CA GLY A 128 4.12 0.40 6.19
C GLY A 128 5.25 1.39 6.50
N LEU A 129 4.96 2.40 7.34
CA LEU A 129 5.94 3.40 7.76
C LEU A 129 7.03 2.77 8.64
N LEU A 130 6.67 1.88 9.56
CA LEU A 130 7.61 1.20 10.46
C LEU A 130 8.58 0.32 9.67
N LEU A 131 8.08 -0.44 8.68
CA LEU A 131 8.91 -1.24 7.79
C LEU A 131 9.84 -0.37 6.95
N GLY A 132 9.32 0.74 6.41
CA GLY A 132 10.13 1.73 5.70
C GLY A 132 11.23 2.33 6.59
N ALA A 133 10.87 2.75 7.81
CA ALA A 133 11.82 3.32 8.77
C ALA A 133 12.89 2.29 9.19
N LEU A 134 12.53 1.03 9.42
CA LEU A 134 13.47 -0.03 9.80
C LEU A 134 14.46 -0.33 8.67
N TYR A 135 13.99 -0.35 7.42
CA TYR A 135 14.87 -0.52 6.26
C TYR A 135 15.80 0.68 6.07
N GLY A 136 15.29 1.90 6.18
CA GLY A 136 16.08 3.13 6.10
C GLY A 136 17.15 3.19 7.18
N CYS A 137 16.78 2.87 8.42
CA CYS A 137 17.70 2.78 9.55
C CYS A 137 18.76 1.69 9.34
N GLY A 138 18.38 0.52 8.81
CA GLY A 138 19.32 -0.55 8.44
C GLY A 138 20.33 -0.12 7.37
N LEU A 139 19.90 0.70 6.39
CA LEU A 139 20.78 1.27 5.37
C LEU A 139 21.77 2.27 5.98
N LEU A 140 21.29 3.14 6.86
CA LEU A 140 22.13 4.11 7.60
C LEU A 140 23.15 3.41 8.49
N LEU A 141 22.76 2.35 9.20
CA LEU A 141 23.65 1.56 10.05
C LEU A 141 24.71 0.80 9.25
N ARG A 142 24.37 0.30 8.06
CA ARG A 142 25.33 -0.33 7.14
C ARG A 142 26.31 0.69 6.57
N ARG A 143 25.84 1.88 6.21
CA ARG A 143 26.70 3.00 5.78
C ARG A 143 27.63 3.48 6.89
N ALA A 144 27.14 3.56 8.13
CA ALA A 144 27.95 3.94 9.29
C ALA A 144 29.07 2.94 9.63
N ARG A 145 29.00 1.70 9.09
CA ARG A 145 29.98 0.63 9.35
C ARG A 145 30.85 0.26 8.14
N GLY A 146 30.68 0.91 6.98
CA GLY A 146 31.37 0.57 5.73
C GLY A 146 32.22 1.70 5.14
N PRO A 147 33.29 1.40 4.36
CA PRO A 147 34.14 2.41 3.69
C PRO A 147 33.43 3.26 2.60
N GLU A 148 32.18 2.93 2.27
CA GLU A 148 31.36 3.59 1.23
C GLU A 148 30.82 4.98 1.62
N ALA A 149 31.14 5.49 2.81
CA ALA A 149 30.80 6.84 3.26
C ALA A 149 31.35 7.98 2.38
N ARG A 150 32.13 7.66 1.33
CA ARG A 150 32.82 8.61 0.44
C ARG A 150 32.22 8.72 -0.96
N ASN A 151 31.18 7.97 -1.30
CA ASN A 151 30.54 8.12 -2.60
C ASN A 151 29.49 9.24 -2.55
N ASP A 152 29.92 10.45 -2.90
CA ASP A 152 29.14 11.66 -3.21
C ASP A 152 28.25 11.48 -4.47
N GLY A 153 27.61 10.32 -4.63
CA GLY A 153 26.62 10.07 -5.67
C GLY A 153 25.22 10.48 -5.20
N PRO A 154 24.30 10.87 -6.11
CA PRO A 154 22.91 11.14 -5.76
C PRO A 154 22.33 10.01 -4.93
N GLU A 155 21.68 10.33 -3.81
CA GLU A 155 21.06 9.34 -2.94
C GLU A 155 20.16 8.41 -3.76
N PRO A 156 20.40 7.08 -3.78
CA PRO A 156 19.51 6.19 -4.48
C PRO A 156 18.13 6.25 -3.79
N ALA A 157 17.14 6.79 -4.49
CA ALA A 157 15.76 6.89 -4.03
C ALA A 157 15.29 5.54 -3.46
N MET A 158 14.79 5.60 -2.23
CA MET A 158 14.37 4.42 -1.47
C MET A 158 13.04 3.89 -2.03
N PRO A 159 12.92 2.60 -2.38
CA PRO A 159 11.66 2.04 -2.88
C PRO A 159 10.68 1.88 -1.71
N TYR A 160 9.77 2.85 -1.54
CA TYR A 160 8.75 2.85 -0.48
C TYR A 160 7.55 1.95 -0.82
N GLY A 161 7.25 1.76 -2.11
CA GLY A 161 6.09 1.02 -2.59
C GLY A 161 5.92 -0.39 -1.99
N PRO A 162 6.96 -1.25 -1.96
CA PRO A 162 6.88 -2.58 -1.38
C PRO A 162 6.48 -2.57 0.10
N PHE A 163 7.04 -1.66 0.90
CA PHE A 163 6.75 -1.58 2.33
C PHE A 163 5.32 -1.09 2.58
N MET A 164 4.85 -0.13 1.78
CA MET A 164 3.47 0.32 1.81
C MET A 164 2.48 -0.81 1.48
N ILE A 165 2.77 -1.59 0.44
CA ILE A 165 1.93 -2.72 0.03
C ILE A 165 1.89 -3.81 1.10
N VAL A 166 3.03 -4.13 1.72
CA VAL A 166 3.08 -5.12 2.81
C VAL A 166 2.30 -4.62 4.03
N GLY A 167 2.48 -3.37 4.42
CA GLY A 167 1.71 -2.76 5.52
C GLY A 167 0.21 -2.78 5.26
N ALA A 168 -0.20 -2.46 4.02
CA ALA A 168 -1.61 -2.51 3.63
C ALA A 168 -2.16 -3.94 3.59
N LEU A 169 -1.41 -4.92 3.09
CA LEU A 169 -1.81 -6.33 3.11
C LEU A 169 -2.07 -6.81 4.54
N LEU A 170 -1.17 -6.49 5.47
CA LEU A 170 -1.33 -6.84 6.88
C LEU A 170 -2.53 -6.13 7.51
N GLY A 171 -2.75 -4.85 7.19
CA GLY A 171 -3.92 -4.10 7.63
C GLY A 171 -5.22 -4.73 7.14
N VAL A 172 -5.30 -5.07 5.84
CA VAL A 172 -6.48 -5.74 5.26
C VAL A 172 -6.72 -7.11 5.89
N LEU A 173 -5.67 -7.91 6.15
CA LEU A 173 -5.80 -9.19 6.82
C LEU A 173 -6.39 -9.05 8.24
N LEU A 174 -5.90 -8.06 9.00
CA LEU A 174 -6.44 -7.74 10.33
C LEU A 174 -7.89 -7.28 10.25
N GLY A 175 -8.21 -6.42 9.28
CA GLY A 175 -9.56 -5.93 9.07
C GLY A 175 -10.56 -7.01 8.67
N ALA A 176 -10.14 -7.89 7.76
CA ALA A 176 -10.95 -9.01 7.31
C ALA A 176 -11.23 -10.01 8.45
N ALA A 177 -10.22 -10.29 9.28
CA ALA A 177 -10.34 -11.18 10.43
C ALA A 177 -11.15 -10.58 11.60
N ALA A 178 -11.13 -9.25 11.76
CA ALA A 178 -11.88 -8.55 12.80
C ALA A 178 -13.33 -8.23 12.40
N ALA A 179 -13.64 -8.24 11.11
CA ALA A 179 -15.00 -8.01 10.62
C ALA A 179 -15.88 -9.24 10.90
N PRO A 180 -17.13 -9.05 11.38
CA PRO A 180 -18.06 -10.11 11.79
C PRO A 180 -18.66 -10.89 10.62
#